data_AF-A0A7C5UFB6-F1
#
_entry.id   AF-A0A7C5UFB6-F1
#
_cell.length_a   1.000
_cell.length_b   1.000
_cell.length_c   1.000
_cell.angle_alpha   90.00
_cell.angle_beta   90.00
_cell.angle_gamma   90.00
#
_symmetry.space_group_name_H-M   'P 1'
#
loop_
_entity.id
_entity.type
_entity.pdbx_description
1 polymer ?
#
loop_
_entity_poly.entity_id
_entity_poly.type
_entity_poly.pdbx_seq_one_letter_code
_entity_poly.pdbx_strand_id
1 'polypeptide(L)' 'MGVSVGIVGVGQFGQHFIQLFRDHPDVSRVAICDLKPERLAACAQKFGITETYSSLDEI' A
#
# COMPACT_ATOMS: atom_id res chain seq x y z
N MET A 1 14.03 8.94 -11.76
CA MET A 1 14.52 8.10 -10.64
C MET A 1 13.50 8.30 -9.54
N GLY A 2 12.67 7.29 -9.25
CA GLY A 2 11.49 7.46 -8.38
C GLY A 2 11.73 6.94 -6.96
N VAL A 3 10.87 7.37 -6.04
CA VAL A 3 10.80 6.88 -4.67
C VAL A 3 9.95 5.62 -4.63
N SER A 4 10.37 4.65 -3.82
CA SER A 4 9.59 3.47 -3.46
C SER A 4 8.91 3.70 -2.11
N VAL A 5 7.60 3.49 -2.03
CA VAL A 5 6.80 3.76 -0.82
C VAL A 5 6.15 2.47 -0.31
N GLY A 6 6.38 2.13 0.95
CA GLY A 6 5.64 1.10 1.68
C GLY A 6 4.65 1.73 2.65
N ILE A 7 3.38 1.32 2.60
CA ILE A 7 2.32 1.83 3.48
C ILE A 7 1.91 0.73 4.46
N VAL A 8 2.30 0.89 5.73
CA VAL A 8 2.03 -0.09 6.79
C VAL A 8 0.82 0.37 7.61
N GLY A 9 -0.23 -0.45 7.63
CA GLY A 9 -1.52 -0.18 8.27
C GLY A 9 -2.51 0.49 7.31
N VAL A 10 -3.14 -0.28 6.43
CA VAL A 10 -4.18 0.20 5.47
C VAL A 10 -5.59 0.15 6.07
N GLY A 11 -5.71 0.57 7.33
CA GLY A 11 -6.98 0.78 8.02
C GLY A 11 -7.73 2.03 7.53
N GLN A 12 -8.69 2.47 8.34
CA GLN A 12 -9.60 3.58 8.01
C GLN A 12 -8.88 4.83 7.49
N PHE A 13 -7.78 5.24 8.14
CA PHE A 13 -7.00 6.41 7.74
C PHE A 13 -5.95 6.10 6.67
N GLY A 14 -5.07 5.11 6.91
CA GLY A 14 -3.90 4.81 6.08
C GLY A 14 -4.22 4.54 4.60
N GLN A 15 -5.39 3.97 4.29
CA GLN A 15 -5.81 3.70 2.91
C GLN A 15 -5.84 4.95 2.01
N HIS A 16 -6.04 6.15 2.55
CA HIS A 16 -6.14 7.39 1.77
C HIS A 16 -4.80 7.80 1.14
N PHE A 17 -3.69 7.41 1.76
CA PHE A 17 -2.35 7.67 1.23
C PHE A 17 -1.99 6.77 0.04
N ILE A 18 -2.63 5.60 -0.11
CA ILE A 18 -2.37 4.66 -1.21
C ILE A 18 -2.58 5.34 -2.55
N GLN A 19 -3.73 6.01 -2.73
CA GLN A 19 -4.02 6.75 -3.95
C GLN A 19 -3.05 7.92 -4.17
N LEU A 20 -2.78 8.70 -3.11
CA LEU A 20 -1.88 9.87 -3.20
C LEU A 20 -0.48 9.48 -3.69
N PHE A 21 0.10 8.40 -3.16
CA PHE A 21 1.42 7.94 -3.60
C PHE A 21 1.39 7.18 -4.92
N ARG A 22 0.35 6.39 -5.21
CA ARG A 22 0.21 5.66 -6.48
C ARG A 22 0.09 6.62 -7.67
N ASP A 23 -0.59 7.75 -7.49
CA ASP A 23 -0.85 8.73 -8.54
C ASP A 23 0.25 9.82 -8.62
N HIS A 24 1.29 9.75 -7.78
CA HIS A 24 2.37 10.75 -7.71
C HIS A 24 3.47 10.51 -8.76
N PRO A 25 3.87 11.50 -9.57
CA PRO A 25 4.78 11.30 -10.71
C PRO A 25 6.19 10.81 -10.31
N ASP A 26 6.68 11.18 -9.12
CA ASP A 26 7.98 10.75 -8.62
C ASP A 26 7.95 9.42 -7.84
N VAL A 27 6.82 8.73 -7.74
CA VAL A 27 6.71 7.43 -7.06
C VAL A 27 6.69 6.29 -8.09
N SER A 28 7.58 5.31 -7.90
CA SER A 28 7.74 4.17 -8.83
C SER A 28 7.35 2.80 -8.27
N ARG A 29 7.29 2.64 -6.93
CA ARG A 29 6.74 1.45 -6.23
C ARG A 29 5.76 1.94 -5.17
N VAL A 30 4.58 1.32 -5.09
CA VAL A 30 3.72 1.38 -3.90
C VAL A 30 3.44 -0.04 -3.46
N ALA A 31 3.84 -0.37 -2.24
CA ALA A 31 3.47 -1.60 -1.56
C ALA A 31 2.61 -1.31 -0.33
N ILE A 32 1.74 -2.24 0.05
CA ILE A 32 0.87 -2.12 1.23
C ILE A 32 1.05 -3.29 2.20
N CYS A 33 0.92 -3.04 3.50
CA CYS A 33 1.02 -4.04 4.55
C CYS A 33 -0.08 -3.84 5.60
N ASP A 34 -0.74 -4.91 6.05
CA ASP A 34 -1.65 -4.89 7.20
C ASP A 34 -1.78 -6.30 7.79
N LEU A 35 -1.79 -6.39 9.12
CA LEU A 35 -1.96 -7.67 9.84
C LEU A 35 -3.34 -8.31 9.60
N LYS A 36 -4.31 -7.56 9.05
CA LYS A 36 -5.65 -8.05 8.74
C LYS A 36 -5.78 -8.35 7.24
N PRO A 37 -5.75 -9.63 6.81
CA PRO A 37 -5.71 -9.99 5.40
C PRO A 37 -6.95 -9.51 4.62
N GLU A 38 -8.13 -9.44 5.26
CA GLU A 38 -9.35 -8.87 4.67
C GLU A 38 -9.17 -7.40 4.26
N ARG A 39 -8.49 -6.60 5.09
CA ARG A 39 -8.22 -5.17 4.80
C ARG A 39 -7.18 -5.01 3.71
N LEU A 40 -6.13 -5.83 3.78
CA LEU A 40 -5.05 -5.88 2.81
C LEU A 40 -5.61 -6.20 1.41
N ALA A 41 -6.39 -7.27 1.29
CA ALA A 41 -7.03 -7.69 0.04
C ALA A 41 -8.04 -6.64 -0.48
N ALA A 42 -8.88 -6.08 0.40
CA ALA A 42 -9.83 -5.03 0.00
C ALA A 42 -9.13 -3.76 -0.50
N CYS A 43 -8.02 -3.35 0.13
CA CYS A 43 -7.23 -2.20 -0.34
C CYS A 43 -6.46 -2.51 -1.63
N ALA A 44 -5.85 -3.69 -1.74
CA ALA A 44 -5.18 -4.16 -2.94
C ALA A 44 -6.11 -4.10 -4.15
N GLN A 45 -7.32 -4.68 -4.02
CA GLN A 45 -8.34 -4.66 -5.07
C GLN A 45 -8.85 -3.24 -5.36
N LYS A 46 -9.14 -2.44 -4.32
CA LYS A 46 -9.67 -1.07 -4.47
C LYS A 46 -8.71 -0.11 -5.18
N PHE A 47 -7.41 -0.22 -4.92
CA PHE A 47 -6.39 0.68 -5.46
C PHE A 47 -5.54 0.09 -6.58
N GLY A 48 -5.73 -1.19 -6.93
CA GLY A 48 -4.95 -1.88 -7.96
C GLY A 48 -3.51 -2.17 -7.55
N ILE A 49 -3.24 -2.31 -6.25
CA ILE A 49 -1.89 -2.60 -5.73
C ILE A 49 -1.68 -4.12 -5.75
N THR A 50 -0.66 -4.58 -6.47
CA THR A 50 -0.29 -5.99 -6.57
C THR A 50 0.71 -6.44 -5.51
N GLU A 51 1.40 -5.51 -4.87
CA GLU A 51 2.49 -5.78 -3.92
C GLU A 51 2.00 -5.59 -2.48
N THR A 52 1.80 -6.71 -1.78
CA THR A 52 1.10 -6.78 -0.50
C THR A 52 1.85 -7.66 0.49
N TYR A 53 1.98 -7.21 1.75
CA TYR A 53 2.72 -7.90 2.80
C TYR A 53 1.89 -8.14 4.06
N SER A 54 2.25 -9.19 4.80
CA SER A 54 1.54 -9.61 6.02
C SER A 54 2.26 -9.19 7.31
N SER A 55 3.58 -9.00 7.26
CA SER A 55 4.39 -8.41 8.33
C SER A 55 5.18 -7.17 7.87
N LEU A 56 5.54 -6.33 8.84
CA LEU A 56 6.51 -5.24 8.67
C LEU A 56 7.91 -5.74 8.27
N ASP A 57 8.25 -6.98 8.64
CA ASP A 57 9.56 -7.58 8.31
C ASP A 57 9.66 -8.04 6.84
N GLU A 58 8.56 -7.99 6.07
CA GLU A 58 8.49 -8.50 4.69
C GLU A 58 8.53 -7.40 3.60
N ILE A 59 8.32 -6.11 3.94
CA ILE A 59 7.98 -5.00 2.99
C ILE A 59 9.17 -4.17 2.46
#